data_AF-A0A9E7KTC7-F1
#
_entry.id   AF-A0A9E7KTC7-F1
#
_cell.length_a   1.000
_cell.length_b   1.000
_cell.length_c   1.000
_cell.angle_alpha   90.00
_cell.angle_beta   90.00
_cell.angle_gamma   90.00
#
_symmetry.space_group_name_H-M   'P 1'
#
loop_
_entity.id
_entity.type
_entity.pdbx_description
1 polymer ?
#
loop_
_entity_poly.entity_id
_entity_poly.type
_entity_poly.pdbx_seq_one_letter_code
_entity_poly.pdbx_strand_id
1 'polypeptide(L)'
;MARSSTIGVPSTSLRRRTRGTTHHVQPLVTRKLRKLKKIIPGCEEAGLEELLQRTAEYISFLELHVIILERLSNLHGASGYSLSETIS
;
A
#
# COMPACT_ATOMS: atom_id res chain seq x y z
N MET A 1 -20.22 -4.61 65.18
CA MET A 1 -21.29 -5.52 64.67
C MET A 1 -21.36 -5.39 63.15
N ALA A 2 -21.82 -6.44 62.46
CA ALA A 2 -21.38 -6.94 61.16
C ALA A 2 -21.45 -6.01 59.93
N ARG A 3 -20.45 -6.15 59.05
CA ARG A 3 -20.39 -5.64 57.67
C ARG A 3 -21.05 -6.67 56.73
N SER A 4 -22.07 -6.29 55.96
CA SER A 4 -22.58 -7.13 54.87
C SER A 4 -21.80 -6.88 53.58
N SER A 5 -21.04 -7.88 53.14
CA SER A 5 -20.41 -7.94 51.82
C SER A 5 -21.15 -9.00 50.99
N THR A 6 -21.94 -8.58 50.01
CA THR A 6 -22.44 -9.48 48.96
C THR A 6 -21.53 -9.36 47.75
N ILE A 7 -20.66 -10.36 47.59
CA ILE A 7 -19.85 -10.58 46.39
C ILE A 7 -20.81 -11.04 45.29
N GLY A 8 -21.27 -10.10 44.46
CA GLY A 8 -21.98 -10.40 43.22
C GLY A 8 -20.97 -10.70 42.13
N VAL A 9 -20.82 -11.97 41.79
CA VAL A 9 -20.05 -12.45 40.62
C VAL A 9 -20.92 -12.31 39.38
N PRO A 10 -20.54 -11.56 38.33
CA PRO A 10 -21.22 -11.62 37.05
C PRO A 10 -20.52 -12.63 36.12
N SER A 11 -21.30 -13.66 35.81
CA SER A 11 -21.15 -14.71 34.83
C SER A 11 -20.31 -14.40 33.58
N THR A 12 -19.47 -15.37 33.24
CA THR A 12 -18.81 -15.55 31.94
C THR A 12 -19.84 -15.64 30.81
N SER A 13 -20.16 -14.51 30.17
CA SER A 13 -20.74 -14.56 28.83
C SER A 13 -19.63 -14.77 27.82
N LEU A 14 -19.36 -16.04 27.52
CA LEU A 14 -18.53 -16.46 26.40
C LEU A 14 -19.27 -16.06 25.12
N ARG A 15 -19.17 -14.78 24.74
CA ARG A 15 -19.78 -14.23 23.54
C ARG A 15 -18.97 -14.70 22.34
N ARG A 16 -19.16 -15.98 22.00
CA ARG A 16 -18.66 -16.67 20.82
C ARG A 16 -19.32 -16.02 19.61
N ARG A 17 -18.75 -14.90 19.15
CA ARG A 17 -19.09 -14.26 17.89
C ARG A 17 -18.67 -15.20 16.77
N THR A 18 -19.60 -16.02 16.31
CA THR A 18 -19.55 -16.66 15.00
C THR A 18 -19.57 -15.55 13.94
N ARG A 19 -18.37 -15.14 13.49
CA ARG A 19 -18.19 -14.21 12.38
C ARG A 19 -18.48 -14.97 11.08
N GLY A 20 -19.60 -14.63 10.44
CA GLY A 20 -19.94 -15.10 9.10
C GLY A 20 -18.88 -14.70 8.07
N THR A 21 -18.55 -15.64 7.20
CA THR A 21 -17.44 -15.61 6.24
C THR A 21 -17.67 -14.73 5.00
N THR A 22 -18.83 -14.06 4.89
CA THR A 22 -19.21 -13.24 3.72
C THR A 22 -18.85 -11.76 3.84
N HIS A 23 -18.47 -11.28 5.04
CA HIS A 23 -18.16 -9.86 5.28
C HIS A 23 -16.69 -9.46 5.02
N HIS A 24 -15.82 -10.37 4.57
CA HIS A 24 -14.37 -10.13 4.52
C HIS A 24 -13.87 -9.42 3.26
N VAL A 25 -14.59 -9.50 2.13
CA VAL A 25 -14.11 -8.94 0.84
C VAL A 25 -14.16 -7.42 0.81
N GLN A 26 -15.25 -6.80 1.29
CA GLN A 26 -15.35 -5.34 1.32
C GLN A 26 -14.28 -4.66 2.20
N PRO A 27 -13.94 -5.19 3.40
CA PRO A 27 -12.78 -4.72 4.16
C PRO A 27 -11.44 -4.82 3.42
N LEU A 28 -11.26 -5.83 2.56
CA LEU A 28 -10.02 -5.99 1.80
C LEU A 28 -9.93 -4.96 0.67
N VAL A 29 -11.01 -4.77 -0.09
CA VAL A 29 -11.06 -3.77 -1.17
C VAL A 29 -10.85 -2.37 -0.61
N THR A 30 -11.57 -2.00 0.44
CA THR A 30 -11.41 -0.69 1.10
C THR A 30 -10.00 -0.48 1.67
N ARG A 31 -9.37 -1.52 2.24
CA ARG A 31 -7.97 -1.46 2.68
C ARG A 31 -7.02 -1.25 1.51
N LYS A 32 -7.22 -1.92 0.38
CA LYS A 32 -6.42 -1.75 -0.85
C LYS A 32 -6.59 -0.34 -1.42
N LEU A 33 -7.81 0.17 -1.51
CA LEU A 33 -8.09 1.53 -1.98
C LEU A 33 -7.44 2.59 -1.08
N ARG A 34 -7.52 2.44 0.25
CA ARG A 34 -6.83 3.35 1.18
C ARG A 34 -5.31 3.30 1.02
N LYS A 35 -4.73 2.14 0.72
CA LYS A 35 -3.30 2.04 0.41
C LYS A 35 -2.97 2.73 -0.91
N LEU A 36 -3.78 2.51 -1.94
CA LEU A 36 -3.58 3.10 -3.26
C LEU A 36 -3.58 4.63 -3.17
N LYS A 37 -4.54 5.23 -2.46
CA LYS A 37 -4.60 6.68 -2.19
C LYS A 37 -3.34 7.25 -1.53
N LYS A 38 -2.63 6.47 -0.72
CA LYS A 38 -1.38 6.90 -0.06
C LYS A 38 -0.16 6.82 -0.97
N ILE A 39 -0.23 6.02 -2.03
CA ILE A 39 0.89 5.81 -2.96
C ILE A 39 0.78 6.78 -4.13
N ILE A 40 -0.43 7.00 -4.64
CA ILE A 40 -0.64 7.86 -5.79
C ILE A 40 -0.60 9.34 -5.37
N PRO A 41 0.29 10.16 -5.94
CA PRO A 41 0.38 11.58 -5.61
C PRO A 41 -0.94 12.32 -5.86
N GLY A 42 -1.32 13.20 -4.93
CA GLY A 42 -2.50 14.07 -5.07
C GLY A 42 -3.86 13.37 -4.95
N CYS A 43 -3.92 12.11 -4.50
CA CYS A 43 -5.15 11.31 -4.50
C CYS A 43 -5.75 11.05 -3.10
N GLU A 44 -5.37 11.81 -2.07
CA GLU A 44 -5.86 11.60 -0.70
C GLU A 44 -7.40 11.68 -0.61
N GLU A 45 -7.97 12.69 -1.26
CA GLU A 45 -9.42 12.95 -1.27
C GLU A 45 -10.12 12.44 -2.56
N ALA A 46 -9.36 11.91 -3.53
CA ALA A 46 -9.89 11.51 -4.83
C ALA A 46 -11.02 10.46 -4.75
N GLY A 47 -11.98 10.56 -5.66
CA GLY A 47 -13.02 9.54 -5.86
C GLY A 47 -12.44 8.23 -6.40
N LEU A 48 -13.27 7.17 -6.49
CA LEU A 48 -12.80 5.87 -7.02
C LEU A 48 -12.32 5.99 -8.48
N GLU A 49 -13.13 6.61 -9.35
CA GLU A 49 -12.81 6.75 -10.76
C GLU A 49 -11.52 7.57 -10.98
N GLU A 50 -11.45 8.72 -10.32
CA GLU A 50 -10.29 9.59 -10.35
C GLU A 50 -9.03 8.87 -9.83
N LEU A 51 -9.15 8.13 -8.72
CA LEU A 51 -8.04 7.36 -8.17
C LEU A 51 -7.53 6.32 -9.19
N LEU A 52 -8.42 5.61 -9.87
CA LEU A 52 -8.02 4.60 -10.86
C LEU A 52 -7.38 5.24 -12.10
N GLN A 53 -7.95 6.34 -12.59
CA GLN A 53 -7.40 7.11 -13.71
C GLN A 53 -6.00 7.64 -13.38
N ARG A 54 -5.83 8.31 -12.23
CA ARG A 54 -4.54 8.81 -11.74
C ARG A 54 -3.53 7.70 -11.51
N THR A 55 -3.99 6.52 -11.08
CA THR A 55 -3.13 5.35 -10.93
C THR A 55 -2.57 4.92 -12.29
N ALA A 56 -3.40 4.83 -13.33
CA ALA A 56 -2.95 4.46 -14.67
C ALA A 56 -1.95 5.48 -15.24
N GLU A 57 -2.23 6.78 -15.07
CA GLU A 57 -1.32 7.86 -15.46
C GLU A 57 0.02 7.77 -14.74
N TYR A 58 0.00 7.54 -13.42
CA TYR A 58 1.22 7.48 -12.61
C TYR A 58 2.07 6.25 -12.91
N ILE A 59 1.45 5.09 -13.16
CA ILE A 59 2.17 3.89 -13.64
C ILE A 59 2.89 4.20 -14.95
N SER A 60 2.16 4.76 -15.93
CA SER A 60 2.73 5.10 -17.24
C SER A 60 3.89 6.09 -17.13
N PHE A 61 3.75 7.09 -16.25
CA PHE A 61 4.81 8.06 -15.96
C PHE A 61 6.05 7.42 -15.35
N LEU A 62 5.89 6.51 -14.39
CA LEU A 62 7.00 5.80 -13.75
C LEU A 62 7.71 4.87 -14.73
N GLU A 63 6.96 4.14 -15.56
CA GLU A 63 7.52 3.26 -16.60
C GLU A 63 8.41 4.06 -17.56
N LEU A 64 7.92 5.20 -18.06
CA LEU A 64 8.70 6.07 -18.93
C LEU A 64 9.97 6.58 -18.23
N HIS A 65 9.86 6.99 -16.95
CA HIS A 65 11.00 7.44 -16.17
C HIS A 65 12.08 6.36 -16.05
N VAL A 66 11.70 5.12 -15.73
CA VAL A 66 12.62 3.99 -15.63
C VAL A 66 13.32 3.75 -16.97
N ILE A 67 12.59 3.73 -18.08
CA ILE A 67 13.16 3.54 -19.42
C ILE A 67 14.20 4.62 -19.75
N ILE A 68 13.91 5.88 -19.44
CA ILE A 68 14.84 6.99 -19.70
C ILE A 68 16.09 6.85 -18.82
N LEU A 69 15.93 6.58 -17.54
CA LEU A 69 17.04 6.41 -16.61
C LEU A 69 17.92 5.22 -16.98
N GLU A 70 17.35 4.10 -17.40
CA GLU A 70 18.08 2.94 -17.91
C GLU A 70 18.89 3.28 -19.17
N ARG A 71 18.29 4.00 -20.13
CA ARG A 71 18.99 4.45 -21.35
C ARG A 71 20.15 5.39 -21.02
N LEU A 72 19.94 6.34 -20.12
CA LEU A 72 21.00 7.25 -19.66
C LEU A 72 22.09 6.48 -18.93
N SER A 73 21.73 5.58 -18.02
CA SER A 73 22.68 4.73 -17.29
C SER A 73 23.53 3.90 -18.27
N ASN A 74 22.91 3.30 -19.28
CA ASN A 74 23.61 2.51 -20.29
C ASN A 74 24.53 3.36 -21.17
N LEU A 75 24.13 4.59 -21.50
CA LEU A 75 24.99 5.52 -22.24
C LEU A 75 26.24 5.88 -21.42
N HIS A 76 26.06 6.23 -20.14
CA HIS A 76 27.16 6.57 -19.25
C HIS A 76 28.03 5.34 -18.92
N GLY A 77 27.41 4.18 -18.74
CA GLY A 77 28.11 2.90 -18.57
C GLY A 77 28.98 2.57 -19.77
N ALA A 78 28.42 2.58 -20.98
CA ALA A 78 29.17 2.32 -22.22
C ALA A 78 30.31 3.32 -22.46
N SER A 79 30.14 4.59 -22.07
CA SER A 79 31.20 5.60 -22.17
C SER A 79 32.36 5.41 -21.20
N GLY A 80 32.16 4.68 -20.10
CA GLY A 80 33.18 4.42 -19.09
C GLY A 80 34.17 3.30 -19.44
N TYR A 81 33.79 2.36 -20.31
CA TYR A 81 34.63 1.20 -20.68
C TYR A 81 35.49 1.45 -21.94
N SER A 82 35.17 2.48 -22.73
CA SER A 82 35.89 2.75 -23.99
C SER A 82 37.23 3.48 -23.78
N LEU A 83 37.40 4.19 -22.65
CA LEU A 83 38.64 4.92 -22.37
C LEU A 83 39.77 4.02 -21.79
N SER A 84 39.45 2.85 -21.24
CA SER A 84 40.46 1.94 -20.67
C SER A 84 41.14 1.04 -21.71
N GLU A 85 40.64 0.97 -22.93
CA GLU A 85 41.19 0.10 -23.99
C GLU A 85 42.08 0.84 -24.99
N THR A 86 42.17 2.18 -24.89
CA THR A 86 43.01 3.01 -25.79
C THR A 86 44.39 3.34 -25.19
N ILE A 87 44.66 2.95 -23.94
CA ILE A 87 45.99 3.11 -23.30
C ILE A 87 46.48 1.74 -22.83
N SER A 88 46.93 0.91 -23.77
CA SER A 88 47.84 -0.22 -23.53
C SER A 88 48.65 -0.50 -24.79
#